data_AF-A0A068UPN0-F1
#
_entry.id   AF-A0A068UPN0-F1
#
_cell.length_a   1.000
_cell.length_b   1.000
_cell.length_c   1.000
_cell.angle_alpha   90.00
_cell.angle_beta   90.00
_cell.angle_gamma   90.00
#
_symmetry.space_group_name_H-M   'P 1'
#
loop_
_entity.id
_entity.type
_entity.pdbx_description
1 polymer ?
#
loop_
_entity_poly.entity_id
_entity_poly.type
_entity_poly.pdbx_seq_one_letter_code
_entity_poly.pdbx_strand_id
1 'polypeptide(L)'
;MVVSYQSSSKFANFQFHPSPPLDHFRQKPAGFFLCTSVRPKSNAHNRFRFGLFPLKHSTWRISNIYDFTSKRRCAHASRLSFFPVEKFCGVYDECVSDRCKLSRCIIRSDISASCSASASYPLSESQAISKFRGICFYAVTSFVAIFLFVLMVVAHPFVLLFDKYRRKAQHLIAKVWALLTISPFLKIEFEGLHNLPAKDAPAVYVSNHQSFLDIYTLLTLGKSFKFISKTSIFLFPIIGWAMYFLGTIPLKRLDSRSQLDCLKRCMDLVKKGASVFFFPEGTRSKDGKLGTFKKGAFSVAVKTGVPVIPVTLIGTGKIMPAGMEGRLNPGGIKVVIHPPIEGKDPDFLCSEARKKIADVLIREGYET
;
A
#
# COMPACT_ATOMS: atom_id res chain seq x y z
N MET A 1 5.87 -64.50 7.45
CA MET A 1 6.22 -63.29 8.21
C MET A 1 7.74 -63.20 8.22
N VAL A 2 8.30 -62.01 7.94
CA VAL A 2 9.72 -61.69 7.77
C VAL A 2 10.33 -62.09 6.41
N VAL A 3 10.29 -61.13 5.49
CA VAL A 3 11.11 -61.07 4.26
C VAL A 3 12.08 -59.92 4.46
N SER A 4 13.38 -60.18 4.39
CA SER A 4 14.41 -59.14 4.23
C SER A 4 15.47 -59.69 3.28
N TYR A 5 15.56 -59.07 2.10
CA TYR A 5 16.48 -59.44 1.02
C TYR A 5 17.72 -58.55 1.08
N GLN A 6 18.86 -59.19 0.85
CA GLN A 6 20.21 -58.64 0.92
C GLN A 6 20.73 -58.37 -0.51
N SER A 7 21.47 -57.25 -0.65
CA SER A 7 22.62 -57.03 -1.56
C SER A 7 22.47 -57.15 -3.09
N SER A 8 22.81 -56.08 -3.83
CA SER A 8 24.04 -56.05 -4.67
C SER A 8 24.27 -54.68 -5.30
N SER A 9 25.56 -54.43 -5.56
CA SER A 9 26.25 -53.17 -5.85
C SER A 9 26.57 -52.99 -7.34
N LYS A 10 26.79 -51.72 -7.76
CA LYS A 10 27.84 -51.22 -8.69
C LYS A 10 27.64 -49.71 -8.92
N PHE A 11 28.42 -48.85 -8.25
CA PHE A 11 29.68 -48.24 -8.70
C PHE A 11 29.57 -47.25 -9.87
N ALA A 12 29.70 -45.96 -9.56
CA ALA A 12 30.63 -45.05 -10.23
C ALA A 12 30.87 -43.80 -9.35
N ASN A 13 32.06 -43.75 -8.76
CA ASN A 13 32.64 -42.63 -8.01
C ASN A 13 33.02 -41.49 -8.93
N PHE A 14 32.93 -40.25 -8.47
CA PHE A 14 33.99 -39.25 -8.69
C PHE A 14 34.00 -38.26 -7.51
N GLN A 15 35.07 -38.31 -6.72
CA GLN A 15 35.38 -37.38 -5.63
C GLN A 15 36.47 -36.39 -6.04
N PHE A 16 36.25 -35.16 -5.58
CA PHE A 16 37.13 -34.01 -5.29
C PHE A 16 38.66 -34.16 -5.30
N HIS A 17 39.36 -33.07 -5.70
CA HIS A 17 40.22 -32.18 -4.86
C HIS A 17 40.98 -31.14 -5.74
N PRO A 18 41.79 -30.19 -5.20
CA PRO A 18 41.43 -28.81 -4.85
C PRO A 18 42.26 -27.73 -5.60
N SER A 19 41.98 -26.44 -5.35
CA SER A 19 42.70 -25.28 -5.88
C SER A 19 44.15 -25.15 -5.37
N PRO A 20 45.00 -24.37 -6.08
CA PRO A 20 46.03 -23.56 -5.42
C PRO A 20 45.95 -22.06 -5.74
N PRO A 21 46.55 -21.19 -4.90
CA PRO A 21 46.44 -19.73 -4.93
C PRO A 21 47.62 -19.06 -5.64
N LEU A 22 47.49 -17.79 -6.04
CA LEU A 22 48.64 -16.91 -6.28
C LEU A 22 48.37 -15.46 -5.85
N ASP A 23 49.35 -14.95 -5.11
CA ASP A 23 49.49 -13.65 -4.47
C ASP A 23 49.94 -12.52 -5.41
N HIS A 24 49.68 -11.30 -4.95
CA HIS A 24 50.45 -10.05 -5.12
C HIS A 24 51.11 -9.71 -6.48
N PHE A 25 50.65 -8.62 -7.10
CA PHE A 25 51.54 -7.57 -7.60
C PHE A 25 50.96 -6.17 -7.34
N ARG A 26 51.85 -5.28 -6.88
CA ARG A 26 51.66 -3.87 -6.51
C ARG A 26 52.42 -3.01 -7.55
N GLN A 27 51.99 -1.76 -7.72
CA GLN A 27 52.62 -0.65 -8.47
C GLN A 27 52.39 -0.66 -9.99
N LYS A 28 52.06 0.43 -10.70
CA LYS A 28 51.93 1.88 -10.44
C LYS A 28 51.16 2.51 -11.63
N PRO A 29 50.68 3.77 -11.51
CA PRO A 29 49.97 4.47 -12.57
C PRO A 29 50.93 5.24 -13.51
N ALA A 30 50.62 5.27 -14.81
CA ALA A 30 51.07 6.32 -15.72
C ALA A 30 49.85 7.24 -15.95
N GLY A 31 49.87 8.56 -15.78
CA GLY A 31 50.99 9.48 -15.90
C GLY A 31 50.89 10.20 -17.24
N PHE A 32 50.03 11.22 -17.32
CA PHE A 32 50.28 12.36 -18.19
C PHE A 32 50.13 13.63 -17.34
N PHE A 33 51.30 14.21 -17.05
CA PHE A 33 51.48 15.55 -16.54
C PHE A 33 51.22 16.54 -17.68
N LEU A 34 50.50 17.63 -17.41
CA LEU A 34 51.03 18.93 -17.80
C LEU A 34 50.99 19.86 -16.59
N CYS A 35 52.19 20.31 -16.28
CA CYS A 35 52.57 21.19 -15.20
C CYS A 35 52.38 22.64 -15.65
N THR A 36 51.71 23.47 -14.84
CA THR A 36 52.20 24.84 -14.63
C THR A 36 51.98 25.19 -13.17
N SER A 37 53.10 25.23 -12.45
CA SER A 37 53.29 25.76 -11.12
C SER A 37 53.12 27.28 -11.12
N VAL A 38 52.40 27.84 -10.14
CA VAL A 38 52.80 29.08 -9.44
C VAL A 38 52.36 28.97 -7.98
N ARG A 39 53.31 29.13 -7.06
CA ARG A 39 53.16 29.20 -5.59
C ARG A 39 53.06 30.68 -5.10
N PRO A 40 52.75 30.93 -3.82
CA PRO A 40 51.98 32.10 -3.34
C PRO A 40 52.82 33.25 -2.73
N LYS A 41 52.20 34.43 -2.59
CA LYS A 41 52.55 35.56 -1.67
C LYS A 41 51.25 36.33 -1.36
N SER A 42 50.72 36.38 -0.14
CA SER A 42 51.05 37.18 1.06
C SER A 42 50.62 38.66 1.03
N ASN A 43 49.76 39.00 2.02
CA ASN A 43 49.58 40.28 2.74
C ASN A 43 49.01 41.53 2.03
N ALA A 44 47.89 42.06 2.56
CA ALA A 44 47.83 43.27 3.41
C ALA A 44 46.58 44.16 3.21
N HIS A 45 45.89 44.42 4.32
CA HIS A 45 45.26 45.69 4.78
C HIS A 45 44.20 46.46 3.97
N ASN A 46 42.94 46.49 4.47
CA ASN A 46 42.32 47.59 5.25
C ASN A 46 40.80 47.33 5.41
N ARG A 47 40.30 46.96 6.61
CA ARG A 47 39.68 47.84 7.63
C ARG A 47 38.65 48.85 7.10
N PHE A 48 37.39 48.62 7.44
CA PHE A 48 36.61 49.58 8.25
C PHE A 48 35.76 48.82 9.28
N ARG A 49 35.80 49.31 10.51
CA ARG A 49 35.24 48.75 11.74
C ARG A 49 34.62 49.92 12.50
N PHE A 50 33.38 49.79 12.95
CA PHE A 50 32.78 50.47 14.11
C PHE A 50 31.49 49.68 14.40
N GLY A 51 31.17 49.15 15.57
CA GLY A 51 31.84 49.14 16.87
C GLY A 51 30.78 49.09 17.97
N LEU A 52 30.82 48.03 18.80
CA LEU A 52 30.59 48.01 20.26
C LEU A 52 29.15 48.21 20.78
N PHE A 53 28.62 47.60 21.85
CA PHE A 53 29.10 46.76 22.98
C PHE A 53 27.94 45.81 23.43
N PRO A 54 28.20 44.78 24.27
CA PRO A 54 27.27 43.74 24.70
C PRO A 54 26.70 43.99 26.12
N LEU A 55 25.67 43.23 26.50
CA LEU A 55 25.27 43.05 27.90
C LEU A 55 24.98 41.58 28.22
N LYS A 56 25.11 41.29 29.51
CA LYS A 56 25.63 40.08 30.16
C LYS A 56 24.53 39.48 31.06
N HIS A 57 24.55 38.15 31.26
CA HIS A 57 23.87 37.36 32.31
C HIS A 57 22.31 37.42 32.33
N SER A 58 21.54 36.48 32.87
CA SER A 58 21.79 35.42 33.85
C SER A 58 20.86 34.22 33.65
N THR A 59 21.28 33.09 34.21
CA THR A 59 20.48 31.92 34.60
C THR A 59 19.29 32.29 35.48
N TRP A 60 18.16 31.57 35.35
CA TRP A 60 17.33 31.15 36.48
C TRP A 60 16.61 29.82 36.19
N ARG A 61 16.82 28.89 37.12
CA ARG A 61 16.07 27.65 37.37
C ARG A 61 15.24 27.95 38.62
N ILE A 62 13.95 27.65 38.65
CA ILE A 62 13.17 27.31 39.86
C ILE A 62 11.90 26.57 39.43
N SER A 63 11.57 25.61 40.27
CA SER A 63 10.50 24.61 40.25
C SER A 63 9.18 25.10 40.89
N ASN A 64 8.21 24.16 40.92
CA ASN A 64 6.98 24.06 41.72
C ASN A 64 5.70 24.47 40.96
N ILE A 65 4.81 23.52 40.64
CA ILE A 65 3.83 22.88 41.55
C ILE A 65 2.91 23.94 42.14
N TYR A 66 1.68 24.04 41.63
CA TYR A 66 0.46 24.11 42.43
C TYR A 66 -0.70 23.49 41.67
N ASP A 67 -1.27 22.50 42.35
CA ASP A 67 -2.56 21.87 42.14
C ASP A 67 -3.63 22.81 42.72
N PHE A 68 -4.73 23.07 42.01
CA PHE A 68 -6.00 23.35 42.69
C PHE A 68 -7.22 23.11 41.78
N THR A 69 -8.12 22.37 42.40
CA THR A 69 -9.44 21.96 41.96
C THR A 69 -10.46 23.12 42.02
N SER A 70 -11.61 22.94 41.37
CA SER A 70 -12.96 23.32 41.86
C SER A 70 -13.88 24.04 40.86
N LYS A 71 -14.88 23.26 40.41
CA LYS A 71 -16.33 23.53 40.31
C LYS A 71 -16.88 24.83 39.67
N ARG A 72 -17.65 24.56 38.60
CA ARG A 72 -19.05 24.94 38.33
C ARG A 72 -19.49 26.40 38.55
N ARG A 73 -19.94 27.03 37.45
CA ARG A 73 -21.33 27.52 37.35
C ARG A 73 -21.77 27.72 35.90
N CYS A 74 -22.97 27.25 35.60
CA CYS A 74 -23.69 27.39 34.33
C CYS A 74 -24.26 28.82 34.17
N ALA A 75 -24.30 29.31 32.93
CA ALA A 75 -25.35 30.21 32.46
C ALA A 75 -25.56 30.01 30.94
N HIS A 76 -26.80 30.23 30.54
CA HIS A 76 -27.51 29.71 29.39
C HIS A 76 -27.28 30.46 28.05
N ALA A 77 -27.50 29.69 26.96
CA ALA A 77 -28.06 30.05 25.65
C ALA A 77 -27.26 31.01 24.73
N SER A 78 -27.09 30.77 23.42
CA SER A 78 -28.01 30.18 22.42
C SER A 78 -27.18 29.59 21.26
N ARG A 79 -27.31 28.29 20.95
CA ARG A 79 -28.11 27.70 19.85
C ARG A 79 -27.59 27.97 18.42
N LEU A 80 -26.86 26.99 17.87
CA LEU A 80 -27.00 26.48 16.50
C LEU A 80 -26.20 25.18 16.38
N SER A 81 -26.91 24.06 16.47
CA SER A 81 -26.41 22.70 16.47
C SER A 81 -26.91 21.96 15.24
N PHE A 82 -26.01 21.35 14.47
CA PHE A 82 -26.34 20.22 13.60
C PHE A 82 -25.57 18.99 14.13
N PHE A 83 -26.34 17.98 14.52
CA PHE A 83 -25.91 16.73 15.14
C PHE A 83 -25.42 15.71 14.10
N PRO A 84 -24.55 14.75 14.50
CA PRO A 84 -24.20 13.57 13.72
C PRO A 84 -25.28 12.48 13.86
N VAL A 85 -25.42 11.63 12.84
CA VAL A 85 -26.32 10.47 12.86
C VAL A 85 -25.48 9.19 12.96
N GLU A 86 -25.49 8.57 14.15
CA GLU A 86 -25.19 7.16 14.36
C GLU A 86 -26.52 6.39 14.52
N LYS A 87 -26.54 5.19 13.93
CA LYS A 87 -27.25 3.96 14.33
C LYS A 87 -28.74 4.03 14.70
N PHE A 88 -29.55 3.36 13.89
CA PHE A 88 -30.76 2.68 14.36
C PHE A 88 -30.77 1.23 13.86
N CYS A 89 -30.79 0.32 14.83
CA CYS A 89 -31.09 -1.11 14.69
C CYS A 89 -32.04 -1.42 15.85
N GLY A 90 -33.18 -2.06 15.60
CA GLY A 90 -34.07 -2.54 16.66
C GLY A 90 -35.56 -2.29 16.42
N VAL A 91 -36.19 -3.22 15.72
CA VAL A 91 -37.37 -4.01 16.15
C VAL A 91 -38.39 -3.30 17.05
N TYR A 92 -39.61 -3.12 16.54
CA TYR A 92 -40.86 -3.32 17.29
C TYR A 92 -41.90 -3.94 16.36
N ASP A 93 -42.46 -5.06 16.84
CA ASP A 93 -43.58 -5.79 16.28
C ASP A 93 -44.92 -5.23 16.79
N GLU A 94 -45.97 -5.65 16.08
CA GLU A 94 -47.38 -5.78 16.47
C GLU A 94 -48.42 -4.68 16.19
N CYS A 95 -49.22 -5.04 15.18
CA CYS A 95 -50.69 -5.19 15.21
C CYS A 95 -51.56 -4.00 14.76
N VAL A 96 -52.38 -4.24 13.72
CA VAL A 96 -53.86 -4.13 13.75
C VAL A 96 -54.46 -4.38 12.34
N SER A 97 -55.24 -5.47 12.26
CA SER A 97 -56.57 -5.61 11.63
C SER A 97 -56.76 -5.52 10.10
N ASP A 98 -56.94 -6.71 9.52
CA ASP A 98 -58.11 -7.21 8.76
C ASP A 98 -58.66 -6.54 7.48
N ARG A 99 -58.86 -7.46 6.51
CA ARG A 99 -59.73 -7.46 5.31
C ARG A 99 -59.22 -6.77 4.05
N CYS A 100 -58.82 -7.57 3.05
CA CYS A 100 -59.73 -7.88 1.93
C CYS A 100 -59.25 -9.09 1.10
N LYS A 101 -60.17 -10.05 0.88
CA LYS A 101 -60.05 -11.16 -0.07
C LYS A 101 -59.94 -10.62 -1.50
N LEU A 102 -59.08 -11.17 -2.35
CA LEU A 102 -59.39 -11.37 -3.77
C LEU A 102 -58.54 -12.48 -4.41
N SER A 103 -59.24 -13.58 -4.69
CA SER A 103 -59.14 -14.54 -5.81
C SER A 103 -57.78 -14.95 -6.39
N ARG A 104 -57.45 -16.25 -6.18
CA ARG A 104 -56.64 -17.06 -7.09
C ARG A 104 -57.20 -16.99 -8.50
N CYS A 105 -56.42 -16.49 -9.45
CA CYS A 105 -56.62 -16.78 -10.87
C CYS A 105 -55.52 -17.75 -11.30
N ILE A 106 -55.89 -19.03 -11.43
CA ILE A 106 -55.07 -20.06 -12.06
C ILE A 106 -55.18 -19.82 -13.56
N ILE A 107 -54.12 -19.29 -14.20
CA ILE A 107 -53.96 -19.39 -15.64
C ILE A 107 -52.99 -20.53 -15.90
N ARG A 108 -53.58 -21.66 -16.29
CA ARG A 108 -52.89 -22.79 -16.90
C ARG A 108 -52.73 -22.42 -18.38
N SER A 109 -51.51 -22.18 -18.83
CA SER A 109 -51.21 -22.19 -20.26
C SER A 109 -50.22 -23.32 -20.51
N ASP A 110 -50.77 -24.42 -21.01
CA ASP A 110 -50.00 -25.51 -21.61
C ASP A 110 -49.23 -24.93 -22.80
N ILE A 111 -47.94 -24.69 -22.62
CA ILE A 111 -47.00 -24.56 -23.73
C ILE A 111 -46.20 -25.86 -23.75
N SER A 112 -46.64 -26.72 -24.67
CA SER A 112 -45.91 -27.81 -25.29
C SER A 112 -44.40 -27.79 -25.06
N ALA A 113 -43.95 -28.83 -24.36
CA ALA A 113 -42.57 -29.23 -24.31
C ALA A 113 -42.07 -29.50 -25.74
N SER A 114 -41.23 -28.61 -26.26
CA SER A 114 -40.21 -28.97 -27.24
C SER A 114 -38.85 -28.92 -26.56
N CYS A 115 -38.11 -30.00 -26.75
CA CYS A 115 -36.92 -30.37 -26.00
C CYS A 115 -35.74 -29.41 -26.16
N SER A 116 -35.06 -29.21 -25.02
CA SER A 116 -33.61 -29.09 -24.84
C SER A 116 -32.83 -27.99 -25.58
N ALA A 117 -32.72 -26.81 -24.95
CA ALA A 117 -31.59 -25.90 -25.15
C ALA A 117 -31.34 -24.98 -23.93
N SER A 118 -31.32 -25.49 -22.69
CA SER A 118 -31.23 -24.63 -21.50
C SER A 118 -30.20 -25.08 -20.46
N ALA A 119 -28.97 -25.38 -20.88
CA ALA A 119 -27.85 -25.59 -19.94
C ALA A 119 -26.51 -24.95 -20.37
N SER A 120 -26.46 -24.18 -21.47
CA SER A 120 -25.20 -23.54 -21.94
C SER A 120 -25.19 -22.01 -21.93
N TYR A 121 -26.30 -21.34 -21.59
CA TYR A 121 -26.41 -19.87 -21.67
C TYR A 121 -26.10 -19.04 -20.40
N PRO A 122 -26.16 -19.53 -19.14
CA PRO A 122 -26.01 -18.64 -17.97
C PRO A 122 -24.56 -18.18 -17.70
N LEU A 123 -23.56 -18.94 -18.16
CA LEU A 123 -22.14 -18.56 -18.01
C LEU A 123 -21.71 -17.50 -19.04
N SER A 124 -22.32 -17.46 -20.22
CA SER A 124 -21.99 -16.49 -21.27
C SER A 124 -22.47 -15.08 -20.90
N GLU A 125 -23.70 -14.96 -20.40
CA GLU A 125 -24.31 -13.69 -20.02
C GLU A 125 -23.60 -13.03 -18.82
N SER A 126 -23.30 -13.81 -17.79
CA SER A 126 -22.54 -13.33 -16.62
C SER A 126 -21.12 -12.86 -16.98
N GLN A 127 -20.46 -13.55 -17.93
CA GLN A 127 -19.18 -13.11 -18.48
C GLN A 127 -19.30 -11.85 -19.34
N ALA A 128 -20.36 -11.71 -20.12
CA ALA A 128 -20.63 -10.53 -20.94
C ALA A 128 -20.86 -9.29 -20.06
N ILE A 129 -21.69 -9.40 -19.02
CA ILE A 129 -21.93 -8.33 -18.04
C ILE A 129 -20.62 -7.92 -17.36
N SER A 130 -19.81 -8.90 -16.94
CA SER A 130 -18.53 -8.61 -16.26
C SER A 130 -17.52 -7.92 -17.19
N LYS A 131 -17.49 -8.26 -18.48
CA LYS A 131 -16.68 -7.56 -19.48
C LYS A 131 -17.20 -6.16 -19.75
N PHE A 132 -18.52 -5.99 -19.88
CA PHE A 132 -19.14 -4.68 -20.07
C PHE A 132 -18.85 -3.75 -18.89
N ARG A 133 -19.02 -4.23 -17.66
CA ARG A 133 -18.62 -3.51 -16.43
C ARG A 133 -17.13 -3.15 -16.45
N GLY A 134 -16.27 -4.05 -16.93
CA GLY A 134 -14.84 -3.78 -17.13
C GLY A 134 -14.57 -2.64 -18.11
N ILE A 135 -15.25 -2.64 -19.26
CA ILE A 135 -15.15 -1.57 -20.27
C ILE A 135 -15.59 -0.23 -19.66
N CYS A 136 -16.74 -0.20 -18.99
CA CYS A 136 -17.23 1.00 -18.31
C CYS A 136 -16.25 1.50 -17.25
N PHE A 137 -15.64 0.59 -16.47
CA PHE A 137 -14.61 0.94 -15.50
C PHE A 137 -13.39 1.60 -16.14
N TYR A 138 -12.89 1.06 -17.25
CA TYR A 138 -11.76 1.68 -17.97
C TYR A 138 -12.14 3.00 -18.65
N ALA A 139 -13.38 3.15 -19.12
CA ALA A 139 -13.85 4.42 -19.65
C ALA A 139 -13.88 5.50 -18.56
N VAL A 140 -14.45 5.19 -17.39
CA VAL A 140 -14.50 6.11 -16.24
C VAL A 140 -13.10 6.44 -15.74
N THR A 141 -12.24 5.44 -15.49
CA THR A 141 -10.89 5.69 -14.97
C THR A 141 -10.06 6.55 -15.92
N SER A 142 -10.20 6.34 -17.24
CA SER A 142 -9.47 7.11 -18.24
C SER A 142 -9.97 8.54 -18.33
N PHE A 143 -11.29 8.73 -18.34
CA PHE A 143 -11.91 10.07 -18.34
C PHE A 143 -11.47 10.88 -17.13
N VAL A 144 -11.59 10.32 -15.92
CA VAL A 144 -11.19 10.98 -14.67
C VAL A 144 -9.67 11.22 -14.62
N ALA A 145 -8.87 10.25 -15.08
CA ALA A 145 -7.41 10.36 -15.08
C ALA A 145 -6.91 11.53 -15.93
N ILE A 146 -7.53 11.82 -17.08
CA ILE A 146 -7.09 12.92 -17.97
C ILE A 146 -7.14 14.27 -17.23
N PHE A 147 -8.26 14.60 -16.59
CA PHE A 147 -8.41 15.87 -15.88
C PHE A 147 -7.51 15.95 -14.64
N LEU A 148 -7.45 14.87 -13.86
CA LEU A 148 -6.64 14.84 -12.64
C LEU A 148 -5.14 14.79 -12.94
N PHE A 149 -4.72 14.25 -14.08
CA PHE A 149 -3.32 14.27 -14.49
C PHE A 149 -2.83 15.69 -14.76
N VAL A 150 -3.63 16.53 -15.43
CA VAL A 150 -3.31 17.96 -15.61
C VAL A 150 -3.15 18.64 -14.26
N LEU A 151 -4.05 18.36 -13.31
CA LEU A 151 -3.94 18.87 -11.94
C LEU A 151 -2.66 18.39 -11.24
N MET A 152 -2.27 17.12 -11.41
CA MET A 152 -1.01 16.59 -10.86
C MET A 152 0.21 17.35 -11.41
N VAL A 153 0.23 17.65 -12.71
CA VAL A 153 1.33 18.39 -13.38
C VAL A 153 1.42 19.80 -12.80
N VAL A 154 0.31 20.54 -12.74
CA VAL A 154 0.27 21.92 -12.21
C VAL A 154 0.64 21.97 -10.73
N ALA A 155 0.18 20.99 -9.93
CA ALA A 155 0.49 20.92 -8.51
C ALA A 155 1.94 20.47 -8.21
N HIS A 156 2.64 19.84 -9.16
CA HIS A 156 3.92 19.19 -8.90
C HIS A 156 5.04 20.14 -8.42
N PRO A 157 5.26 21.32 -9.03
CA PRO A 157 6.27 22.27 -8.57
C PRO A 157 6.06 22.70 -7.11
N PHE A 158 4.81 22.99 -6.73
CA PHE A 158 4.45 23.35 -5.36
C PHE A 158 4.67 22.18 -4.39
N VAL A 159 4.36 20.96 -4.81
CA VAL A 159 4.62 19.76 -4.01
C VAL A 159 6.12 19.56 -3.78
N LEU A 160 6.96 19.81 -4.78
CA LEU A 160 8.41 19.73 -4.61
C LEU A 160 8.96 20.82 -3.68
N LEU A 161 8.31 21.98 -3.62
CA LEU A 161 8.67 23.10 -2.75
C LEU A 161 8.25 22.86 -1.29
N PHE A 162 7.01 22.40 -1.05
CA PHE A 162 6.41 22.33 0.29
C PHE A 162 6.37 20.93 0.92
N ASP A 163 6.33 19.87 0.11
CA ASP A 163 6.17 18.48 0.59
C ASP A 163 6.88 17.46 -0.33
N LYS A 164 8.18 17.70 -0.56
CA LYS A 164 9.02 16.95 -1.50
C LYS A 164 8.96 15.43 -1.31
N TYR A 165 8.90 14.98 -0.06
CA TYR A 165 9.05 13.57 0.31
C TYR A 165 7.70 12.87 0.52
N ARG A 166 6.74 13.47 1.25
CA ARG A 166 5.44 12.82 1.52
C ARG A 166 4.48 12.99 0.36
N ARG A 167 4.59 14.07 -0.42
CA ARG A 167 3.78 14.37 -1.61
C ARG A 167 2.28 14.19 -1.39
N LYS A 168 1.76 14.67 -0.27
CA LYS A 168 0.37 14.47 0.18
C LYS A 168 -0.64 14.98 -0.84
N ALA A 169 -0.40 16.12 -1.49
CA ALA A 169 -1.32 16.65 -2.49
C ALA A 169 -1.44 15.72 -3.71
N GLN A 170 -0.33 15.17 -4.21
CA GLN A 170 -0.35 14.18 -5.30
C GLN A 170 -1.11 12.92 -4.89
N HIS A 171 -0.93 12.49 -3.63
CA HIS A 171 -1.65 11.34 -3.10
C HIS A 171 -3.14 11.63 -2.89
N LEU A 172 -3.52 12.86 -2.52
CA LEU A 172 -4.91 13.28 -2.44
C LEU A 172 -5.59 13.26 -3.81
N ILE A 173 -4.90 13.77 -4.86
CA ILE A 173 -5.40 13.70 -6.23
C ILE A 173 -5.60 12.25 -6.66
N ALA A 174 -4.63 11.36 -6.37
CA ALA A 174 -4.76 9.93 -6.66
C ALA A 174 -5.88 9.25 -5.85
N LYS A 175 -6.13 9.68 -4.60
CA LYS A 175 -7.27 9.23 -3.81
C LYS A 175 -8.59 9.63 -4.44
N VAL A 176 -8.72 10.88 -4.91
CA VAL A 176 -9.92 11.36 -5.61
C VAL A 176 -10.13 10.57 -6.89
N TRP A 177 -9.07 10.37 -7.69
CA TRP A 177 -9.11 9.51 -8.87
C TRP A 177 -9.62 8.09 -8.54
N ALA A 178 -9.05 7.46 -7.51
CA ALA A 178 -9.44 6.12 -7.12
C ALA A 178 -10.91 6.07 -6.67
N LEU A 179 -11.33 7.02 -5.83
CA LEU A 179 -12.70 7.09 -5.31
C LEU A 179 -13.72 7.26 -6.44
N LEU A 180 -13.52 8.23 -7.34
CA LEU A 180 -14.41 8.49 -8.48
C LEU A 180 -14.46 7.30 -9.45
N THR A 181 -13.34 6.56 -9.55
CA THR A 181 -13.27 5.38 -10.42
C THR A 181 -14.03 4.20 -9.83
N ILE A 182 -13.88 3.91 -8.54
CA ILE A 182 -14.41 2.67 -7.94
C ILE A 182 -15.82 2.83 -7.36
N SER A 183 -16.22 4.03 -6.93
CA SER A 183 -17.53 4.26 -6.28
C SER A 183 -18.74 3.86 -7.12
N PRO A 184 -18.75 3.97 -8.47
CA PRO A 184 -19.90 3.54 -9.27
C PRO A 184 -20.02 2.02 -9.39
N PHE A 185 -18.97 1.27 -9.08
CA PHE A 185 -18.89 -0.16 -9.41
C PHE A 185 -18.76 -1.07 -8.19
N LEU A 186 -18.16 -0.57 -7.10
CA LEU A 186 -17.66 -1.36 -5.98
C LEU A 186 -18.07 -0.71 -4.65
N LYS A 187 -18.47 -1.55 -3.69
CA LYS A 187 -18.64 -1.16 -2.29
C LYS A 187 -17.40 -1.55 -1.51
N ILE A 188 -16.82 -0.61 -0.76
CA ILE A 188 -15.64 -0.86 0.08
C ILE A 188 -16.02 -0.71 1.54
N GLU A 189 -15.67 -1.72 2.33
CA GLU A 189 -15.86 -1.74 3.77
C GLU A 189 -14.51 -1.75 4.46
N PHE A 190 -14.34 -0.84 5.43
CA PHE A 190 -13.11 -0.71 6.19
C PHE A 190 -13.31 -1.15 7.64
N GLU A 191 -12.41 -2.00 8.13
CA GLU A 191 -12.32 -2.39 9.52
C GLU A 191 -10.96 -1.96 10.08
N GLY A 192 -10.93 -1.51 11.34
CA GLY A 192 -9.67 -1.20 12.01
C GLY A 192 -9.03 0.13 11.62
N LEU A 193 -9.78 1.10 11.07
CA LEU A 193 -9.24 2.43 10.74
C LEU A 193 -8.57 3.15 11.94
N HIS A 194 -8.98 2.84 13.18
CA HIS A 194 -8.36 3.34 14.41
C HIS A 194 -6.92 2.84 14.63
N ASN A 195 -6.53 1.73 13.98
CA ASN A 195 -5.16 1.19 14.05
C ASN A 195 -4.17 1.96 13.18
N LEU A 196 -4.67 2.87 12.32
CA LEU A 196 -3.80 3.68 11.49
C LEU A 196 -2.96 4.63 12.37
N PRO A 197 -1.64 4.75 12.11
CA PRO A 197 -0.79 5.72 12.81
C PRO A 197 -1.32 7.16 12.70
N ALA A 198 -0.82 8.05 13.56
CA ALA A 198 -1.11 9.48 13.45
C ALA A 198 -0.83 10.00 12.02
N LYS A 199 -1.50 11.09 11.60
CA LYS A 199 -1.51 11.59 10.21
C LYS A 199 -0.10 11.78 9.61
N ASP A 200 0.89 12.08 10.44
CA ASP A 200 2.25 12.39 10.04
C ASP A 200 3.30 11.38 10.51
N ALA A 201 2.88 10.29 11.16
CA ALA A 201 3.77 9.23 11.60
C ALA A 201 4.10 8.30 10.40
N PRO A 202 5.38 8.16 10.01
CA PRO A 202 5.77 7.23 8.97
C PRO A 202 5.60 5.78 9.45
N ALA A 203 5.21 4.90 8.54
CA ALA A 203 5.12 3.47 8.80
C ALA A 203 5.40 2.65 7.54
N VAL A 204 5.70 1.37 7.74
CA VAL A 204 5.79 0.38 6.66
C VAL A 204 4.47 -0.37 6.58
N TYR A 205 3.74 -0.20 5.48
CA TYR A 205 2.49 -0.92 5.25
C TYR A 205 2.78 -2.19 4.46
N VAL A 206 2.15 -3.30 4.85
CA VAL A 206 2.26 -4.60 4.15
C VAL A 206 0.89 -5.20 3.93
N SER A 207 0.69 -5.84 2.78
CA SER A 207 -0.60 -6.47 2.45
C SER A 207 -0.45 -7.66 1.52
N ASN A 208 -1.46 -8.54 1.50
CA ASN A 208 -1.61 -9.53 0.45
C ASN A 208 -1.90 -8.85 -0.90
N HIS A 209 -1.53 -9.51 -2.00
CA HIS A 209 -1.70 -8.95 -3.35
C HIS A 209 -2.48 -9.91 -4.24
N GLN A 210 -3.69 -9.53 -4.64
CA GLN A 210 -4.58 -10.40 -5.43
C GLN A 210 -4.99 -9.76 -6.77
N SER A 211 -5.02 -8.42 -6.85
CA SER A 211 -5.63 -7.74 -8.00
C SER A 211 -4.96 -6.41 -8.35
N PHE A 212 -5.25 -5.92 -9.55
CA PHE A 212 -4.98 -4.53 -9.89
C PHE A 212 -5.83 -3.55 -9.08
N LEU A 213 -7.03 -3.98 -8.64
CA LEU A 213 -7.92 -3.19 -7.78
C LEU A 213 -7.33 -2.89 -6.40
N ASP A 214 -6.34 -3.66 -5.94
CA ASP A 214 -5.65 -3.42 -4.67
C ASP A 214 -5.11 -1.99 -4.60
N ILE A 215 -4.57 -1.46 -5.70
CA ILE A 215 -4.02 -0.11 -5.75
C ILE A 215 -5.12 0.94 -5.57
N TYR A 216 -6.25 0.79 -6.26
CA TYR A 216 -7.39 1.71 -6.12
C TYR A 216 -7.93 1.71 -4.70
N THR A 217 -8.15 0.52 -4.15
CA THR A 217 -8.63 0.33 -2.77
C THR A 217 -7.69 0.99 -1.77
N LEU A 218 -6.39 0.73 -1.86
CA LEU A 218 -5.41 1.28 -0.93
C LEU A 218 -5.28 2.80 -1.03
N LEU A 219 -5.38 3.40 -2.22
CA LEU A 219 -5.39 4.85 -2.38
C LEU A 219 -6.55 5.53 -1.64
N THR A 220 -7.65 4.82 -1.38
CA THR A 220 -8.79 5.37 -0.62
C THR A 220 -8.59 5.39 0.90
N LEU A 221 -7.56 4.69 1.43
CA LEU A 221 -7.27 4.57 2.87
C LEU A 221 -6.97 5.91 3.57
N GLY A 222 -6.67 6.96 2.79
CA GLY A 222 -6.45 8.30 3.34
C GLY A 222 -5.09 8.52 3.99
N LYS A 223 -4.12 7.64 3.72
CA LYS A 223 -2.72 7.76 4.15
C LYS A 223 -1.81 7.87 2.94
N SER A 224 -0.90 8.85 2.94
CA SER A 224 0.11 8.95 1.89
C SER A 224 1.24 7.94 2.14
N PHE A 225 1.40 7.01 1.21
CA PHE A 225 2.53 6.09 1.16
C PHE A 225 3.09 5.98 -0.25
N LYS A 226 4.34 5.51 -0.35
CA LYS A 226 5.04 5.26 -1.61
C LYS A 226 4.97 3.79 -1.95
N PHE A 227 4.27 3.48 -3.05
CA PHE A 227 4.24 2.13 -3.60
C PHE A 227 5.59 1.76 -4.22
N ILE A 228 5.80 0.45 -4.37
CA ILE A 228 6.91 -0.11 -5.13
C ILE A 228 6.35 -0.82 -6.34
N SER A 229 6.87 -0.50 -7.53
CA SER A 229 6.31 -1.00 -8.78
C SER A 229 7.38 -1.43 -9.77
N LYS A 230 7.01 -2.32 -10.70
CA LYS A 230 7.91 -2.83 -11.74
C LYS A 230 8.37 -1.67 -12.62
N THR A 231 9.67 -1.59 -12.88
CA THR A 231 10.27 -0.51 -13.69
C THR A 231 9.62 -0.38 -15.07
N SER A 232 9.22 -1.49 -15.70
CA SER A 232 8.55 -1.46 -17.02
C SER A 232 7.22 -0.71 -17.02
N ILE A 233 6.54 -0.59 -15.87
CA ILE A 233 5.25 0.13 -15.78
C ILE A 233 5.46 1.65 -15.92
N PHE A 234 6.65 2.15 -15.55
CA PHE A 234 6.99 3.57 -15.72
C PHE A 234 7.15 3.97 -17.20
N LEU A 235 7.23 3.02 -18.12
CA LEU A 235 7.34 3.29 -19.55
C LEU A 235 5.98 3.61 -20.20
N PHE A 236 4.86 3.28 -19.54
CA PHE A 236 3.55 3.62 -20.06
C PHE A 236 3.30 5.13 -19.91
N PRO A 237 2.91 5.83 -21.00
CA PRO A 237 2.62 7.27 -20.93
C PRO A 237 1.46 7.52 -19.96
N ILE A 238 1.43 8.71 -19.36
CA ILE A 238 0.49 9.15 -18.31
C ILE A 238 0.63 8.34 -17.01
N ILE A 239 0.50 7.01 -17.04
CA ILE A 239 0.61 6.12 -15.87
C ILE A 239 2.00 6.24 -15.23
N GLY A 240 3.06 6.12 -16.02
CA GLY A 240 4.43 6.24 -15.54
C GLY A 240 4.74 7.61 -14.94
N TRP A 241 4.20 8.68 -15.54
CA TRP A 241 4.31 10.04 -15.04
C TRP A 241 3.52 10.25 -13.75
N ALA A 242 2.28 9.73 -13.66
CA ALA A 242 1.49 9.76 -12.44
C ALA A 242 2.18 9.01 -11.29
N MET A 243 2.77 7.84 -11.58
CA MET A 243 3.59 7.10 -10.62
C MET A 243 4.84 7.89 -10.19
N TYR A 244 5.50 8.58 -11.14
CA TYR A 244 6.60 9.48 -10.84
C TYR A 244 6.16 10.60 -9.90
N PHE A 245 5.03 11.27 -10.16
CA PHE A 245 4.50 12.34 -9.33
C PHE A 245 4.11 11.86 -7.93
N LEU A 246 3.49 10.68 -7.81
CA LEU A 246 3.19 10.02 -6.54
C LEU A 246 4.46 9.69 -5.73
N GLY A 247 5.61 9.55 -6.40
CA GLY A 247 6.87 9.16 -5.79
C GLY A 247 7.01 7.66 -5.62
N THR A 248 6.31 6.88 -6.46
CA THR A 248 6.43 5.42 -6.52
C THR A 248 7.87 5.01 -6.80
N ILE A 249 8.33 3.96 -6.13
CA ILE A 249 9.71 3.48 -6.18
C ILE A 249 9.82 2.40 -7.25
N PRO A 250 10.64 2.57 -8.30
CA PRO A 250 10.84 1.55 -9.33
C PRO A 250 11.69 0.39 -8.81
N LEU A 251 11.32 -0.83 -9.19
CA LEU A 251 12.02 -2.06 -8.84
C LEU A 251 12.16 -2.98 -10.05
N LYS A 252 13.36 -3.51 -10.28
CA LYS A 252 13.61 -4.67 -11.15
C LYS A 252 13.75 -5.91 -10.26
N ARG A 253 12.69 -6.72 -10.21
CA ARG A 253 12.59 -7.84 -9.24
C ARG A 253 13.65 -8.94 -9.42
N LEU A 254 14.24 -9.09 -10.60
CA LEU A 254 15.27 -10.10 -10.88
C LEU A 254 16.70 -9.56 -10.74
N ASP A 255 16.86 -8.27 -10.44
CA ASP A 255 18.16 -7.62 -10.29
C ASP A 255 18.42 -7.30 -8.81
N SER A 256 19.35 -8.04 -8.20
CA SER A 256 19.71 -7.89 -6.78
C SER A 256 20.20 -6.48 -6.44
N ARG A 257 20.90 -5.80 -7.37
CA ARG A 257 21.34 -4.41 -7.17
C ARG A 257 20.15 -3.47 -7.09
N SER A 258 19.22 -3.58 -8.04
CA SER A 258 17.96 -2.81 -8.01
C SER A 258 17.14 -3.08 -6.76
N GLN A 259 17.08 -4.31 -6.26
CA GLN A 259 16.41 -4.64 -5.00
C GLN A 259 17.06 -3.90 -3.81
N LEU A 260 18.38 -3.94 -3.69
CA LEU A 260 19.11 -3.25 -2.61
C LEU A 260 18.93 -1.73 -2.68
N ASP A 261 19.03 -1.14 -3.87
CA ASP A 261 18.84 0.30 -4.06
C ASP A 261 17.40 0.74 -3.78
N CYS A 262 16.42 -0.09 -4.12
CA CYS A 262 15.02 0.12 -3.74
C CYS A 262 14.86 0.17 -2.21
N LEU A 263 15.44 -0.80 -1.48
CA LEU A 263 15.37 -0.84 -0.02
C LEU A 263 16.06 0.37 0.62
N LYS A 264 17.23 0.78 0.11
CA LYS A 264 17.91 2.02 0.55
C LYS A 264 17.03 3.24 0.39
N ARG A 265 16.42 3.41 -0.79
CA ARG A 265 15.50 4.52 -1.06
C ARG A 265 14.26 4.49 -0.17
N CYS A 266 13.74 3.30 0.14
CA CYS A 266 12.64 3.17 1.10
C CYS A 266 13.07 3.66 2.49
N MET A 267 14.23 3.23 3.00
CA MET A 267 14.75 3.67 4.29
C MET A 267 14.95 5.19 4.34
N ASP A 268 15.49 5.79 3.28
CA ASP A 268 15.71 7.23 3.20
C ASP A 268 14.39 8.02 3.22
N LEU A 269 13.37 7.53 2.52
CA LEU A 269 12.04 8.15 2.49
C LEU A 269 11.34 8.05 3.86
N VAL A 270 11.43 6.90 4.51
CA VAL A 270 10.88 6.68 5.84
C VAL A 270 11.53 7.59 6.88
N LYS A 271 12.87 7.72 6.87
CA LYS A 271 13.60 8.66 7.73
C LYS A 271 13.20 10.13 7.48
N LYS A 272 12.75 10.45 6.27
CA LYS A 272 12.22 11.78 5.89
C LYS A 272 10.72 11.93 6.17
N GLY A 273 10.12 10.98 6.88
CA GLY A 273 8.74 11.02 7.32
C GLY A 273 7.71 10.60 6.28
N ALA A 274 8.10 9.92 5.20
CA ALA A 274 7.16 9.34 4.23
C ALA A 274 6.92 7.85 4.53
N SER A 275 5.67 7.40 4.43
CA SER A 275 5.36 5.97 4.55
C SER A 275 5.64 5.23 3.24
N VAL A 276 5.86 3.92 3.34
CA VAL A 276 6.12 3.03 2.20
C VAL A 276 5.16 1.85 2.25
N PHE A 277 4.74 1.37 1.08
CA PHE A 277 3.79 0.26 0.97
C PHE A 277 4.40 -0.89 0.19
N PHE A 278 4.41 -2.08 0.78
CA PHE A 278 4.94 -3.29 0.20
C PHE A 278 3.85 -4.36 0.02
N PHE A 279 3.95 -5.07 -1.08
CA PHE A 279 3.34 -6.40 -1.23
C PHE A 279 4.46 -7.43 -1.04
N PRO A 280 4.67 -7.97 0.18
CA PRO A 280 5.82 -8.80 0.49
C PRO A 280 5.85 -10.13 -0.27
N GLU A 281 4.73 -10.58 -0.85
CA GLU A 281 4.67 -11.73 -1.79
C GLU A 281 5.49 -11.45 -3.07
N GLY A 282 5.56 -10.17 -3.48
CA GLY A 282 6.30 -9.74 -4.66
C GLY A 282 5.61 -9.99 -5.99
N THR A 283 4.47 -10.69 -6.03
CA THR A 283 3.59 -10.90 -7.19
C THR A 283 2.14 -10.98 -6.74
N ARG A 284 1.19 -10.78 -7.66
CA ARG A 284 -0.23 -11.06 -7.40
C ARG A 284 -0.45 -12.57 -7.32
N SER A 285 -1.21 -13.01 -6.33
CA SER A 285 -1.73 -14.37 -6.23
C SER A 285 -2.70 -14.65 -7.38
N LYS A 286 -2.53 -15.80 -8.04
CA LYS A 286 -3.39 -16.22 -9.17
C LYS A 286 -4.55 -17.11 -8.72
N ASP A 287 -4.32 -17.86 -7.66
CA ASP A 287 -5.24 -18.82 -7.04
C ASP A 287 -5.91 -18.24 -5.78
N GLY A 288 -5.55 -17.02 -5.39
CA GLY A 288 -6.07 -16.35 -4.19
C GLY A 288 -5.36 -16.76 -2.90
N LYS A 289 -4.42 -17.71 -2.97
CA LYS A 289 -3.65 -18.20 -1.82
C LYS A 289 -2.60 -17.18 -1.39
N LEU A 290 -2.36 -17.10 -0.08
CA LEU A 290 -1.37 -16.20 0.50
C LEU A 290 0.05 -16.73 0.32
N GLY A 291 0.85 -16.06 -0.50
CA GLY A 291 2.24 -16.44 -0.74
C GLY A 291 3.16 -16.31 0.48
N THR A 292 4.41 -16.73 0.30
CA THR A 292 5.48 -16.48 1.27
C THR A 292 5.89 -15.02 1.24
N PHE A 293 6.16 -14.46 2.42
CA PHE A 293 6.55 -13.07 2.56
C PHE A 293 8.06 -12.90 2.49
N LYS A 294 8.52 -11.93 1.70
CA LYS A 294 9.93 -11.55 1.65
C LYS A 294 10.28 -10.57 2.78
N LYS A 295 11.46 -10.75 3.37
CA LYS A 295 11.97 -9.98 4.53
C LYS A 295 12.26 -8.49 4.27
N GLY A 296 12.25 -8.04 3.01
CA GLY A 296 12.70 -6.70 2.62
C GLY A 296 11.92 -5.56 3.28
N ALA A 297 10.59 -5.64 3.31
CA ALA A 297 9.74 -4.63 3.94
C ALA A 297 10.03 -4.51 5.44
N PHE A 298 10.14 -5.65 6.11
CA PHE A 298 10.37 -5.75 7.55
C PHE A 298 11.77 -5.30 7.94
N SER A 299 12.77 -5.53 7.08
CA SER A 299 14.12 -4.99 7.25
C SER A 299 14.14 -3.46 7.19
N VAL A 300 13.30 -2.84 6.34
CA VAL A 300 13.15 -1.38 6.30
C VAL A 300 12.55 -0.88 7.62
N ALA A 301 11.50 -1.53 8.12
CA ALA A 301 10.85 -1.17 9.38
C ALA A 301 11.84 -1.19 10.56
N VAL A 302 12.55 -2.31 10.77
CA VAL A 302 13.56 -2.45 11.83
C VAL A 302 14.66 -1.39 11.73
N LYS A 303 15.22 -1.19 10.53
CA LYS A 303 16.34 -0.25 10.33
C LYS A 303 15.95 1.21 10.48
N THR A 304 14.66 1.53 10.42
CA THR A 304 14.14 2.90 10.54
C THR A 304 13.37 3.11 11.84
N GLY A 305 13.14 2.07 12.64
CA GLY A 305 12.44 2.15 13.91
C GLY A 305 10.96 2.51 13.78
N VAL A 306 10.33 2.24 12.62
CA VAL A 306 8.91 2.53 12.40
C VAL A 306 8.07 1.25 12.49
N PRO A 307 6.79 1.34 12.88
CA PRO A 307 5.93 0.17 12.96
C PRO A 307 5.60 -0.40 11.58
N VAL A 308 5.30 -1.70 11.57
CA VAL A 308 4.68 -2.38 10.43
C VAL A 308 3.16 -2.35 10.61
N ILE A 309 2.42 -1.93 9.59
CA ILE A 309 0.95 -1.93 9.56
C ILE A 309 0.48 -3.00 8.57
N PRO A 310 0.08 -4.20 9.04
CA PRO A 310 -0.52 -5.19 8.18
C PRO A 310 -1.91 -4.75 7.73
N VAL A 311 -2.23 -5.00 6.46
CA VAL A 311 -3.54 -4.74 5.86
C VAL A 311 -3.98 -6.00 5.12
N THR A 312 -5.16 -6.53 5.43
CA THR A 312 -5.75 -7.63 4.65
C THR A 312 -6.72 -7.06 3.63
N LEU A 313 -6.54 -7.44 2.36
CA LEU A 313 -7.43 -7.14 1.26
C LEU A 313 -8.24 -8.40 0.91
N ILE A 314 -9.56 -8.27 0.89
CA ILE A 314 -10.50 -9.35 0.61
C ILE A 314 -11.39 -8.96 -0.56
N GLY A 315 -11.63 -9.91 -1.46
CA GLY A 315 -12.59 -9.78 -2.57
C GLY A 315 -12.01 -9.18 -3.85
N THR A 316 -10.90 -8.45 -3.79
CA THR A 316 -10.31 -7.78 -4.97
C THR A 316 -9.94 -8.77 -6.07
N GLY A 317 -9.34 -9.92 -5.73
CA GLY A 317 -9.01 -10.99 -6.67
C GLY A 317 -10.23 -11.69 -7.29
N LYS A 318 -11.35 -11.78 -6.56
CA LYS A 318 -12.62 -12.34 -7.07
C LYS A 318 -13.29 -11.37 -8.06
N ILE A 319 -13.20 -10.07 -7.79
CA ILE A 319 -13.78 -8.99 -8.60
C ILE A 319 -13.00 -8.79 -9.90
N MET A 320 -11.68 -8.67 -9.82
CA MET A 320 -10.80 -8.52 -10.98
C MET A 320 -9.60 -9.48 -10.82
N PRO A 321 -9.72 -10.73 -11.31
CA PRO A 321 -8.66 -11.72 -11.21
C PRO A 321 -7.38 -11.30 -11.94
N ALA A 322 -6.22 -11.69 -11.40
CA ALA A 322 -4.94 -11.43 -12.04
C ALA A 322 -4.85 -12.10 -13.43
N GLY A 323 -4.49 -11.35 -14.46
CA GLY A 323 -4.47 -11.83 -15.85
C GLY A 323 -5.82 -11.76 -16.56
N MET A 324 -6.89 -11.31 -15.87
CA MET A 324 -8.21 -11.04 -16.46
C MET A 324 -8.65 -9.59 -16.21
N GLU A 325 -7.71 -8.64 -16.35
CA GLU A 325 -7.92 -7.24 -16.01
C GLU A 325 -9.03 -6.56 -16.82
N GLY A 326 -9.46 -7.14 -17.95
CA GLY A 326 -10.61 -6.68 -18.75
C GLY A 326 -11.98 -7.08 -18.19
N ARG A 327 -12.04 -7.79 -17.06
CA ARG A 327 -13.28 -8.19 -16.40
C ARG A 327 -13.45 -7.46 -15.07
N LEU A 328 -14.68 -7.09 -14.76
CA LEU A 328 -15.07 -6.55 -13.46
C LEU A 328 -16.34 -7.24 -12.95
N ASN A 329 -16.14 -8.32 -12.20
CA ASN A 329 -17.23 -9.08 -11.60
C ASN A 329 -17.91 -8.26 -10.48
N PRO A 330 -19.20 -8.47 -10.21
CA PRO A 330 -19.85 -7.87 -9.04
C PRO A 330 -19.26 -8.42 -7.73
N GLY A 331 -19.21 -7.58 -6.69
CA GLY A 331 -18.71 -7.98 -5.37
C GLY A 331 -18.40 -6.79 -4.47
N GLY A 332 -18.21 -7.08 -3.19
CA GLY A 332 -17.71 -6.13 -2.20
C GLY A 332 -16.21 -6.32 -1.95
N ILE A 333 -15.54 -5.23 -1.58
CA ILE A 333 -14.15 -5.25 -1.12
C ILE A 333 -14.16 -4.96 0.38
N LYS A 334 -13.47 -5.81 1.14
CA LYS A 334 -13.26 -5.60 2.57
C LYS A 334 -11.77 -5.36 2.84
N VAL A 335 -11.48 -4.31 3.60
CA VAL A 335 -10.12 -3.90 3.97
C VAL A 335 -10.02 -3.94 5.48
N VAL A 336 -9.17 -4.83 5.99
CA VAL A 336 -8.94 -4.97 7.43
C VAL A 336 -7.57 -4.41 7.77
N ILE A 337 -7.53 -3.32 8.54
CA ILE A 337 -6.30 -2.71 9.04
C ILE A 337 -5.99 -3.29 10.41
N HIS A 338 -4.84 -3.95 10.53
CA HIS A 338 -4.43 -4.61 11.76
C HIS A 338 -3.71 -3.65 12.72
N PRO A 339 -3.69 -3.97 14.04
CA PRO A 339 -2.89 -3.23 14.99
C PRO A 339 -1.41 -3.20 14.58
N PRO A 340 -0.72 -2.05 14.77
CA PRO A 340 0.70 -1.90 14.47
C PRO A 340 1.55 -2.99 15.11
N ILE A 341 2.57 -3.46 14.41
CA ILE A 341 3.56 -4.41 14.93
C ILE A 341 4.89 -3.68 15.04
N GLU A 342 5.44 -3.68 16.24
CA GLU A 342 6.76 -3.16 16.54
C GLU A 342 7.72 -4.31 16.86
N GLY A 343 8.99 -4.14 16.52
CA GLY A 343 9.97 -5.21 16.71
C GLY A 343 11.35 -4.81 16.24
N LYS A 344 12.37 -5.47 16.80
CA LYS A 344 13.78 -5.29 16.44
C LYS A 344 14.29 -6.37 15.49
N ASP A 345 13.50 -7.42 15.27
CA ASP A 345 13.85 -8.55 14.41
C ASP A 345 12.96 -8.57 13.14
N PRO A 346 13.54 -8.51 11.93
CA PRO A 346 12.78 -8.58 10.69
C PRO A 346 12.01 -9.90 10.52
N ASP A 347 12.52 -11.01 11.09
CA ASP A 347 11.90 -12.32 10.95
C ASP A 347 10.61 -12.43 11.77
N PHE A 348 10.67 -12.02 13.03
CA PHE A 348 9.49 -11.84 13.87
C PHE A 348 8.42 -10.96 13.21
N LEU A 349 8.80 -9.77 12.71
CA LEU A 349 7.84 -8.86 12.06
C LEU A 349 7.21 -9.50 10.81
N CYS A 350 7.99 -10.27 10.06
CA CYS A 350 7.53 -10.96 8.86
C CYS A 350 6.53 -12.07 9.19
N SER A 351 6.85 -12.93 10.15
CA SER A 351 5.99 -14.03 10.56
C SER A 351 4.68 -13.53 11.18
N GLU A 352 4.75 -12.52 12.05
CA GLU A 352 3.58 -11.97 12.71
C GLU A 352 2.66 -11.24 11.73
N ALA A 353 3.21 -10.43 10.82
CA ALA A 353 2.41 -9.76 9.80
C ALA A 353 1.72 -10.77 8.87
N ARG A 354 2.44 -11.82 8.45
CA ARG A 354 1.85 -12.88 7.63
C ARG A 354 0.74 -13.61 8.37
N LYS A 355 0.98 -13.98 9.63
CA LYS A 355 0.00 -14.68 10.48
C LYS A 355 -1.28 -13.85 10.63
N LYS A 356 -1.18 -12.58 11.02
CA LYS A 356 -2.36 -11.69 11.13
C LYS A 356 -3.16 -11.60 9.83
N ILE A 357 -2.47 -11.50 8.69
CA ILE A 357 -3.13 -11.46 7.38
C ILE A 357 -3.80 -12.80 7.05
N ALA A 358 -3.10 -13.92 7.28
CA ALA A 358 -3.61 -15.27 7.05
C ALA A 358 -4.84 -15.57 7.92
N ASP A 359 -4.82 -15.24 9.21
CA ASP A 359 -5.91 -15.50 10.15
C ASP A 359 -7.22 -14.81 9.73
N VAL A 360 -7.15 -13.62 9.12
CA VAL A 360 -8.33 -12.95 8.55
C VAL A 360 -8.76 -13.64 7.25
N LEU A 361 -7.83 -13.96 6.37
CA LEU A 361 -8.14 -14.62 5.09
C LEU A 361 -8.81 -15.99 5.31
N ILE A 362 -8.32 -16.81 6.25
CA ILE A 362 -8.92 -18.10 6.62
C ILE A 362 -10.35 -17.91 7.13
N ARG A 363 -10.59 -16.93 8.02
CA ARG A 363 -11.94 -16.62 8.53
C ARG A 363 -12.92 -16.23 7.43
N GLU A 364 -12.42 -15.63 6.36
CA GLU A 364 -13.20 -15.21 5.18
C GLU A 364 -13.25 -16.31 4.08
N GLY A 365 -12.80 -17.52 4.40
CA GLY A 365 -12.87 -18.69 3.51
C GLY A 365 -11.81 -18.74 2.41
N TYR A 366 -10.67 -18.07 2.58
CA TYR A 366 -9.52 -18.17 1.67
C TYR A 366 -8.53 -19.22 2.16
N GLU A 367 -7.90 -19.93 1.22
CA GLU A 367 -6.74 -20.78 1.50
C GLU A 367 -5.48 -19.92 1.68
N THR A 368 -4.59 -20.25 2.63
CA THR A 368 -3.42 -19.42 2.99
C THR A 368 -2.15 -20.20 3.26
#